data_AF-A0A0M9VJI2-F1
#
_entry.id   AF-A0A0M9VJI2-F1
#
_cell.length_a   1.000
_cell.length_b   1.000
_cell.length_c   1.000
_cell.angle_alpha   90.00
_cell.angle_beta   90.00
_cell.angle_gamma   90.00
#
_symmetry.space_group_name_H-M   'P 1'
#
loop_
_entity.id
_entity.type
_entity.pdbx_description
1 polymer ?
#
loop_
_entity_poly.entity_id
_entity_poly.type
_entity_poly.pdbx_seq_one_letter_code
_entity_poly.pdbx_strand_id
1 'polypeptide(L)' 'MKLQYISDSEGNTTAVVIPIEEWNQMKARHTDLADAENDFELPEAAKAILDERLATENKADFIPYEESQKMLREKYGL' A
#
# COMPACT_ATOMS: atom_id res chain seq x y z
N MET A 1 -12.76 16.55 -13.47
CA MET A 1 -13.16 15.15 -13.72
C MET A 1 -13.12 14.84 -15.20
N LYS A 2 -12.06 14.15 -15.63
CA LYS A 2 -11.88 13.67 -17.01
C LYS A 2 -11.68 12.16 -16.97
N LEU A 3 -12.80 11.44 -16.99
CA LEU A 3 -12.82 9.98 -17.06
C LEU A 3 -12.44 9.55 -18.47
N GLN A 4 -11.59 8.55 -18.59
CA GLN A 4 -11.35 7.86 -19.86
C GLN A 4 -11.87 6.44 -19.77
N TYR A 5 -12.55 6.01 -20.82
CA TYR A 5 -13.13 4.68 -20.92
C TYR A 5 -12.31 3.88 -21.92
N ILE A 6 -11.88 2.70 -21.50
CA ILE A 6 -11.22 1.73 -22.37
C ILE A 6 -12.27 0.68 -22.70
N SER A 7 -12.48 0.43 -23.99
CA SER A 7 -13.39 -0.61 -24.48
C SER A 7 -12.62 -1.74 -25.16
N ASP A 8 -13.19 -2.94 -25.13
CA ASP A 8 -12.72 -4.07 -25.93
C ASP A 8 -13.03 -3.88 -27.43
N SER A 9 -12.63 -4.87 -28.24
CA SER A 9 -12.86 -4.87 -29.69
C SER A 9 -14.35 -4.95 -30.07
N GLU A 10 -15.23 -5.33 -29.15
CA GLU A 10 -16.67 -5.41 -29.33
C GLU A 10 -17.38 -4.12 -28.88
N GLY A 11 -16.64 -3.15 -28.35
CA GLY A 11 -17.14 -1.87 -27.88
C GLY A 11 -17.60 -1.86 -26.43
N ASN A 12 -17.47 -2.98 -25.70
CA ASN A 12 -17.84 -3.05 -24.30
C ASN A 12 -16.78 -2.36 -23.44
N THR A 13 -17.20 -1.49 -22.53
CA THR A 13 -16.27 -0.83 -21.58
C THR A 13 -15.68 -1.85 -20.62
N THR A 14 -14.36 -2.00 -20.64
CA THR A 14 -13.61 -2.93 -19.79
C THR A 14 -12.90 -2.24 -18.64
N ALA A 15 -12.53 -0.97 -18.79
CA ALA A 15 -11.88 -0.21 -17.73
C ALA A 15 -12.23 1.28 -17.78
N VAL A 16 -12.15 1.93 -16.61
CA VAL A 16 -12.27 3.38 -16.47
C VAL A 16 -10.99 3.90 -15.83
N VAL A 17 -10.38 4.91 -16.44
CA VAL A 17 -9.20 5.59 -15.92
C VAL A 17 -9.64 6.85 -15.20
N ILE A 18 -9.31 6.92 -13.90
CA ILE A 18 -9.57 8.05 -13.02
C ILE A 18 -8.22 8.69 -12.65
N PRO A 19 -8.07 10.03 -12.77
CA PRO A 19 -6.89 10.71 -12.23
C PRO A 19 -6.70 10.43 -10.74
N ILE A 20 -5.46 10.21 -10.30
CA ILE A 20 -5.17 9.78 -8.92
C ILE A 20 -5.64 10.79 -7.86
N GLU A 21 -5.60 12.09 -8.18
CA GLU A 21 -6.09 13.13 -7.28
C GLU A 21 -7.61 13.03 -7.05
N GLU A 22 -8.36 12.69 -8.10
CA GLU A 22 -9.81 12.50 -8.02
C GLU A 22 -10.16 11.20 -7.31
N TRP A 23 -9.41 10.12 -7.57
CA TRP A 23 -9.53 8.87 -6.83
C TRP A 23 -9.34 9.08 -5.32
N ASN A 24 -8.28 9.82 -4.93
CA ASN A 24 -8.00 10.11 -3.53
C ASN A 24 -9.12 10.95 -2.87
N GLN A 25 -9.70 11.91 -3.59
CA GLN A 25 -10.85 12.67 -3.08
C GLN A 25 -12.10 11.81 -2.90
N MET A 26 -12.33 10.84 -3.79
CA MET A 26 -13.45 9.90 -3.66
C MET A 26 -13.25 8.98 -2.45
N LYS A 27 -12.04 8.43 -2.26
CA LYS A 27 -11.70 7.62 -1.09
C LYS A 27 -11.87 8.36 0.24
N ALA A 28 -11.51 9.64 0.30
CA ALA A 28 -11.70 10.45 1.50
C ALA A 28 -13.18 10.63 1.90
N ARG A 29 -14.11 10.47 0.95
CA ARG A 29 -15.56 10.61 1.19
C ARG A 29 -16.28 9.27 1.39
N HIS A 30 -15.66 8.17 0.96
CA HIS A 30 -16.21 6.82 0.94
C HIS A 30 -15.25 5.86 1.64
N THR A 31 -15.46 5.68 2.94
CA THR A 31 -14.63 4.81 3.79
C THR A 31 -14.69 3.33 3.37
N ASP A 32 -15.81 2.91 2.81
CA ASP A 32 -16.04 1.58 2.24
C ASP A 32 -15.10 1.25 1.07
N LEU A 33 -14.69 2.25 0.28
CA LEU A 33 -13.70 2.07 -0.78
C LEU A 33 -12.27 1.95 -0.24
N ALA A 34 -11.99 2.62 0.88
CA ALA A 34 -10.69 2.51 1.55
C ALA A 34 -10.52 1.14 2.21
N ASP A 35 -11.60 0.59 2.77
CA ASP A 35 -11.63 -0.75 3.36
C ASP A 35 -11.46 -1.84 2.27
N ALA A 36 -12.10 -1.67 1.10
CA ALA A 36 -11.97 -2.60 -0.02
C ALA A 36 -10.57 -2.61 -0.67
N GLU A 37 -9.82 -1.50 -0.65
CA GLU A 37 -8.41 -1.47 -1.06
C GLU A 37 -7.46 -2.04 0.02
N ASN A 38 -7.83 -1.90 1.30
CA ASN A 38 -7.04 -2.37 2.46
C ASN A 38 -7.47 -3.75 2.97
N ASP A 39 -7.99 -4.62 2.10
CA ASP A 39 -8.35 -6.01 2.45
C ASP A 39 -7.12 -6.84 2.90
N PHE A 40 -5.92 -6.25 2.84
CA PHE A 40 -4.73 -6.78 3.47
C PHE A 40 -4.67 -6.40 4.96
N GLU A 41 -5.36 -7.19 5.78
CA GLU A 41 -5.05 -7.22 7.21
C GLU A 41 -3.77 -8.04 7.45
N LEU A 42 -2.84 -7.45 8.21
CA LEU A 42 -1.64 -8.17 8.62
C LEU A 42 -2.06 -9.41 9.44
N PRO A 43 -1.58 -10.63 9.12
CA PRO A 43 -1.91 -11.82 9.91
C PRO A 43 -1.50 -11.64 11.38
N GLU A 44 -2.28 -12.17 12.33
CA GLU A 44 -1.99 -12.07 13.76
C GLU A 44 -0.59 -12.56 14.14
N ALA A 45 -0.10 -13.62 13.48
CA ALA A 45 1.27 -14.10 13.67
C ALA A 45 2.32 -13.05 13.29
N ALA A 46 2.08 -12.26 12.25
CA ALA A 46 2.98 -11.17 11.86
C ALA A 46 2.89 -9.99 12.84
N LYS A 47 1.70 -9.69 13.38
CA LYS A 47 1.53 -8.67 14.43
C LYS A 47 2.27 -9.05 15.71
N ALA A 48 2.15 -10.30 16.16
CA ALA A 48 2.84 -10.79 17.34
C ALA A 48 4.37 -10.67 17.27
N ILE A 49 4.96 -10.93 16.10
CA ILE A 49 6.41 -10.73 15.87
C ILE A 49 6.78 -9.25 15.97
N LEU A 50 5.94 -8.35 15.46
CA LEU A 50 6.18 -6.92 15.57
C LEU A 50 6.07 -6.45 17.03
N ASP A 51 5.06 -6.93 17.76
CA ASP A 51 4.86 -6.61 19.18
C ASP A 51 6.04 -7.10 20.04
N GLU A 52 6.56 -8.31 19.78
CA GLU A 52 7.76 -8.84 20.46
C GLU A 52 8.98 -7.94 20.21
N ARG A 53 9.18 -7.51 18.95
CA ARG A 53 10.29 -6.63 18.59
C ARG A 53 10.14 -5.24 19.19
N LEU A 54 8.93 -4.70 19.27
CA LEU A 54 8.64 -3.40 19.86
C LEU A 54 8.71 -3.41 21.38
N ALA A 55 8.38 -4.53 22.02
CA ALA A 55 8.50 -4.71 23.47
C ALA A 55 9.96 -4.77 23.93
N THR A 56 10.89 -5.07 23.02
CA THR A 56 12.32 -5.02 23.29
C THR A 56 12.77 -3.56 23.45
N GLU A 57 13.02 -3.10 24.68
CA GLU A 57 13.49 -1.74 24.99
C GLU A 57 14.92 -1.43 24.47
N ASN A 58 15.57 -2.40 23.83
CA ASN A 58 16.94 -2.28 23.37
C ASN A 58 17.01 -1.50 22.05
N LYS A 59 17.38 -0.22 22.14
CA LYS A 59 17.58 0.66 20.98
C LYS A 59 18.64 0.16 19.98
N ALA A 60 19.48 -0.81 20.37
CA ALA A 60 20.46 -1.43 19.48
C ALA A 60 19.83 -2.32 18.39
N ASP A 61 18.60 -2.78 18.58
CA ASP A 61 17.88 -3.60 17.60
C ASP A 61 17.25 -2.77 16.47
N PHE A 62 17.31 -1.44 16.59
CA PHE A 62 16.80 -0.49 15.61
C PHE A 62 17.95 0.12 14.83
N ILE A 63 17.93 -0.06 13.51
CA ILE A 63 18.85 0.62 12.60
C ILE A 63 18.22 1.90 12.05
N PRO A 64 19.01 2.94 11.75
CA PRO A 64 18.52 4.13 11.05
C PRO A 64 17.91 3.79 9.70
N TYR A 65 16.91 4.58 9.29
CA TYR A 65 16.20 4.38 8.03
C TYR A 65 17.13 4.32 6.81
N GLU A 66 18.11 5.23 6.73
CA GLU A 66 19.06 5.27 5.61
C GLU A 66 19.89 3.98 5.46
N GLU A 67 20.28 3.40 6.59
CA GLU A 67 21.04 2.14 6.61
C GLU A 67 20.15 0.97 6.17
N SER A 68 18.90 0.93 6.63
CA SER A 68 17.93 -0.09 6.20
C SER A 68 17.64 -0.02 4.70
N GLN A 69 17.55 1.19 4.13
CA GLN A 69 17.33 1.38 2.71
C GLN A 69 18.52 0.89 1.88
N LYS A 70 19.75 1.19 2.33
CA LYS A 70 20.96 0.73 1.65
C LYS A 70 21.03 -0.80 1.62
N MET A 71 20.75 -1.46 2.75
CA MET A 71 20.72 -2.93 2.83
C MET A 71 19.68 -3.54 1.89
N LEU A 72 18.48 -2.95 1.80
CA LEU A 72 17.43 -3.43 0.91
C LEU A 72 17.82 -3.27 -0.57
N ARG A 73 18.42 -2.13 -0.94
CA ARG A 73 18.91 -1.89 -2.30
C ARG A 73 20.00 -2.88 -2.70
N GLU A 74 20.95 -3.14 -1.80
CA GLU A 74 22.03 -4.10 -2.03
C GLU A 74 21.52 -5.54 -2.12
N LYS A 75 20.56 -5.91 -1.26
CA LYS A 75 20.00 -7.27 -1.21
C LYS A 75 19.10 -7.59 -2.41
N TYR A 76 18.34 -6.61 -2.91
CA TYR A 76 17.35 -6.81 -3.97
C TYR A 76 17.75 -6.19 -5.31
N GLY A 77 18.94 -5.57 -5.41
CA GLY A 77 19.46 -4.98 -6.64
C GLY A 77 18.63 -3.80 -7.17
N LEU A 78 18.07 -3.00 -6.26
CA LEU A 78 17.23 -1.82 -6.56
C LEU A 78 18.05 -0.54 -6.74
#